data_AF-A0A9X3RM65-F1
#
_entry.id   AF-A0A9X3RM65-F1
#
_cell.length_a   1.000
_cell.length_b   1.000
_cell.length_c   1.000
_cell.angle_alpha   90.00
_cell.angle_beta   90.00
_cell.angle_gamma   90.00
#
_symmetry.space_group_name_H-M   'P 1'
#
loop_
_entity.id
_entity.type
_entity.pdbx_description
1 polymer ?
#
loop_
_entity_poly.entity_id
_entity_poly.type
_entity_poly.pdbx_seq_one_letter_code
_entity_poly.pdbx_strand_id
1 'polypeptide(L)'
;MRSLARPAHAIAGVVLTATLLTGCSSQFNTNPFAQSPQHEPIGIMVDANEADQLVLAEIFRQELMGQGREASIVKEEIFQDTQGGRSMNPGGNFYVGCTGVFLSALNPGEARAISKDYKKAQKASEPGGEDYLARTHIALMSSLTTDTSTVEPSGASGCEDAEPELPENFVVLYQDDLFDREERQAVASLTKFITQKDISDMVEEMETKDASAEKVVRSWMNSSGADIAHEEGDSDSSGGSDLTGGSK
;
A
#
# COMPACT_ATOMS: atom_id res chain seq x y z
N MET A 1 44.73 12.99 -81.58
CA MET A 1 45.80 12.00 -81.33
C MET A 1 45.38 11.22 -80.09
N ARG A 2 44.80 10.00 -80.23
CA ARG A 2 45.42 8.68 -79.91
C ARG A 2 46.16 8.70 -78.55
N SER A 3 45.93 7.84 -77.57
CA SER A 3 45.46 6.45 -77.59
C SER A 3 45.02 5.99 -76.17
N LEU A 4 44.14 4.99 -76.17
CA LEU A 4 43.67 4.15 -75.06
C LEU A 4 44.80 3.33 -74.42
N ALA A 5 44.68 3.02 -73.11
CA ALA A 5 44.57 1.66 -72.56
C ALA A 5 44.65 1.63 -71.01
N ARG A 6 43.61 1.08 -70.38
CA ARG A 6 43.62 0.35 -69.09
C ARG A 6 44.01 -1.13 -69.37
N PRO A 7 44.15 -2.08 -68.41
CA PRO A 7 44.13 -2.05 -66.93
C PRO A 7 45.26 -2.91 -66.29
N ALA A 8 45.29 -3.03 -64.95
CA ALA A 8 45.30 -4.31 -64.23
C ALA A 8 45.30 -4.09 -62.71
N HIS A 9 44.28 -4.61 -62.05
CA HIS A 9 44.17 -4.67 -60.60
C HIS A 9 44.83 -5.95 -60.09
N ALA A 10 45.70 -5.82 -59.09
CA ALA A 10 46.03 -6.88 -58.15
C ALA A 10 46.50 -6.20 -56.85
N ILE A 11 45.57 -5.92 -55.94
CA ILE A 11 45.91 -5.61 -54.55
C ILE A 11 45.29 -6.72 -53.72
N ALA A 12 46.17 -7.54 -53.17
CA ALA A 12 45.89 -8.63 -52.26
C ALA A 12 45.12 -8.13 -51.04
N GLY A 13 44.07 -8.87 -50.68
CA GLY A 13 43.28 -8.62 -49.49
C GLY A 13 44.10 -8.82 -48.22
N VAL A 14 44.13 -7.80 -47.39
CA VAL A 14 44.43 -7.93 -45.96
C VAL A 14 43.10 -7.72 -45.25
N VAL A 15 42.46 -8.83 -44.88
CA VAL A 15 41.30 -8.81 -43.98
C VAL A 15 41.86 -8.57 -42.57
N LEU A 16 41.87 -7.31 -42.16
CA LEU A 16 42.09 -6.91 -40.77
C LEU A 16 40.79 -7.16 -40.02
N THR A 17 40.61 -8.38 -39.51
CA THR A 17 39.59 -8.68 -38.50
C THR A 17 39.96 -7.96 -37.20
N ALA A 18 39.48 -6.73 -37.04
CA ALA A 18 39.40 -6.10 -35.74
C ALA A 18 38.31 -6.81 -34.95
N THR A 19 38.70 -7.76 -34.09
CA THR A 19 37.85 -8.27 -33.03
C THR A 19 37.52 -7.13 -32.09
N LEU A 20 36.35 -6.52 -32.29
CA LEU A 20 35.71 -5.67 -31.31
C LEU A 20 35.37 -6.56 -30.12
N LEU A 21 36.22 -6.54 -29.10
CA LEU A 21 35.83 -6.94 -27.75
C LEU A 21 34.85 -5.89 -27.24
N THR A 22 33.59 -5.98 -27.64
CA THR A 22 32.48 -5.44 -26.85
C THR A 22 32.46 -6.26 -25.56
N GLY A 23 33.30 -5.88 -24.61
CA GLY A 23 33.13 -6.29 -23.23
C GLY A 23 31.78 -5.75 -22.79
N CYS A 24 30.81 -6.65 -22.58
CA CYS A 24 29.67 -6.36 -21.74
C CYS A 24 30.22 -6.05 -20.36
N SER A 25 30.45 -4.77 -20.06
CA SER A 25 30.51 -4.30 -18.69
C SER A 25 29.13 -4.55 -18.10
N SER A 26 28.92 -5.76 -17.60
CA SER A 26 27.95 -5.98 -16.54
C SER A 26 28.42 -5.07 -15.41
N GLN A 27 27.77 -3.91 -15.28
CA GLN A 27 27.83 -3.10 -14.08
C GLN A 27 27.31 -4.00 -12.95
N PHE A 28 28.20 -4.79 -12.37
CA PHE A 28 28.02 -5.28 -11.02
C PHE A 28 27.99 -4.03 -10.18
N ASN A 29 26.78 -3.61 -9.81
CA ASN A 29 26.55 -2.49 -8.94
C ASN A 29 27.01 -2.94 -7.55
N THR A 30 28.31 -2.81 -7.27
CA THR A 30 28.93 -3.14 -5.97
C THR A 30 28.61 -2.07 -4.93
N ASN A 31 27.49 -1.37 -5.05
CA ASN A 31 27.06 -0.44 -4.04
C ASN A 31 26.38 -1.27 -2.93
N PRO A 32 26.97 -1.43 -1.73
CA PRO A 32 26.28 -2.06 -0.60
C PRO A 32 25.06 -1.24 -0.12
N PHE A 33 24.79 -0.09 -0.75
CA PHE A 33 23.57 0.71 -0.63
C PHE A 33 22.68 0.64 -1.88
N ALA A 34 22.86 -0.34 -2.77
CA ALA A 34 21.95 -0.59 -3.89
C ALA A 34 20.59 -1.03 -3.33
N GLN A 35 19.74 -0.02 -3.10
CA GLN A 35 18.34 -0.08 -2.64
C GLN A 35 18.17 -0.76 -1.28
N SER A 36 18.27 0.04 -0.21
CA SER A 36 17.50 -0.30 0.99
C SER A 36 16.03 -0.45 0.57
N PRO A 37 15.32 -1.53 0.93
CA PRO A 37 13.88 -1.69 0.66
C PRO A 37 13.05 -0.44 1.02
N GLN A 38 13.53 0.33 2.01
CA GLN A 38 12.99 1.62 2.45
C GLN A 38 12.95 2.72 1.37
N HIS A 39 13.61 2.53 0.21
CA HIS A 39 13.58 3.48 -0.91
C HIS A 39 12.88 2.91 -2.15
N GLU A 40 12.22 1.75 -2.03
CA GLU A 40 11.40 1.22 -3.11
C GLU A 40 10.23 2.20 -3.38
N PRO A 41 9.93 2.50 -4.66
CA PRO A 41 8.72 3.23 -5.02
C PRO A 41 7.47 2.51 -4.52
N ILE A 42 6.55 3.26 -3.93
CA ILE A 42 5.33 2.73 -3.34
C ILE A 42 4.23 2.71 -4.42
N GLY A 43 3.80 1.52 -4.79
CA GLY A 43 2.65 1.28 -5.65
C GLY A 43 1.41 1.02 -4.80
N ILE A 44 0.53 2.02 -4.70
CA ILE A 44 -0.72 1.97 -3.94
C ILE A 44 -1.82 1.37 -4.82
N MET A 45 -2.22 0.14 -4.53
CA MET A 45 -3.31 -0.55 -5.22
C MET A 45 -4.63 -0.33 -4.52
N VAL A 46 -5.68 -0.17 -5.31
CA VAL A 46 -7.01 0.22 -4.85
C VAL A 46 -8.08 -0.25 -5.86
N ASP A 47 -9.31 -0.52 -5.42
CA ASP A 47 -10.42 -0.63 -6.37
C ASP A 47 -10.79 0.76 -6.86
N ALA A 48 -10.40 1.07 -8.10
CA ALA A 48 -10.62 2.40 -8.68
C ALA A 48 -12.09 2.71 -9.00
N ASN A 49 -13.01 1.77 -8.82
CA ASN A 49 -14.45 2.01 -8.94
C ASN A 49 -15.09 2.44 -7.62
N GLU A 50 -14.37 2.31 -6.51
CA GLU A 50 -14.83 2.69 -5.17
C GLU A 50 -14.26 4.07 -4.80
N ALA A 51 -15.10 5.10 -4.81
CA ALA A 51 -14.69 6.49 -4.57
C ALA A 51 -14.02 6.67 -3.21
N ASP A 52 -14.54 6.01 -2.17
CA ASP A 52 -13.98 6.03 -0.82
C ASP A 52 -12.54 5.50 -0.80
N GLN A 53 -12.29 4.40 -1.51
CA GLN A 53 -10.96 3.82 -1.57
C GLN A 53 -9.99 4.71 -2.36
N LEU A 54 -10.44 5.37 -3.43
CA LEU A 54 -9.63 6.34 -4.17
C LEU A 54 -9.23 7.54 -3.29
N VAL A 55 -10.13 8.04 -2.47
CA VAL A 55 -9.84 9.10 -1.48
C VAL A 55 -8.79 8.61 -0.48
N LEU A 56 -8.96 7.42 0.08
CA LEU A 56 -8.00 6.82 1.02
C LEU A 56 -6.61 6.61 0.38
N ALA A 57 -6.57 6.08 -0.83
CA ALA A 57 -5.32 5.87 -1.55
C ALA A 57 -4.58 7.20 -1.79
N GLU A 58 -5.31 8.27 -2.11
CA GLU A 58 -4.72 9.60 -2.28
C GLU A 58 -4.26 10.22 -0.96
N ILE A 59 -4.95 9.96 0.16
CA ILE A 59 -4.50 10.38 1.50
C ILE A 59 -3.14 9.76 1.80
N PHE A 60 -3.02 8.44 1.68
CA PHE A 60 -1.72 7.82 1.92
C PHE A 60 -0.67 8.27 0.92
N ARG A 61 -1.02 8.47 -0.36
CA ARG A 61 -0.08 8.97 -1.37
C ARG A 61 0.51 10.32 -0.96
N GLN A 62 -0.32 11.26 -0.53
CA GLN A 62 0.14 12.59 -0.14
C GLN A 62 0.95 12.58 1.16
N GLU A 63 0.57 11.75 2.14
CA GLU A 63 1.36 11.55 3.36
C GLU A 63 2.77 11.04 3.03
N LEU A 64 2.84 9.95 2.27
CA LEU A 64 4.11 9.30 1.91
C LEU A 64 4.99 10.23 1.08
N MET A 65 4.40 11.00 0.15
CA MET A 65 5.13 12.03 -0.59
C MET A 65 5.63 13.16 0.33
N GLY A 66 4.86 13.54 1.35
CA GLY A 66 5.27 14.49 2.39
C GLY A 66 6.49 14.03 3.17
N GLN A 67 6.63 12.71 3.36
CA GLN A 67 7.80 12.07 3.97
C GLN A 67 8.96 11.83 2.99
N GLY A 68 8.84 12.29 1.74
CA GLY A 68 9.89 12.20 0.73
C GLY A 68 9.92 10.89 -0.06
N ARG A 69 8.87 10.06 0.05
CA ARG A 69 8.75 8.82 -0.72
C ARG A 69 8.19 9.07 -2.12
N GLU A 70 8.62 8.23 -3.07
CA GLU A 70 7.97 8.13 -4.37
C GLU A 70 6.73 7.22 -4.22
N ALA A 71 5.54 7.79 -4.32
CA ALA A 71 4.28 7.05 -4.17
C ALA A 71 3.32 7.33 -5.34
N SER A 72 2.70 6.28 -5.87
CA SER A 72 1.79 6.35 -7.01
C SER A 72 0.59 5.41 -6.83
N ILE A 73 -0.58 5.85 -7.30
CA ILE A 73 -1.77 4.98 -7.32
C ILE A 73 -1.73 4.12 -8.58
N VAL A 74 -1.76 2.81 -8.39
CA VAL A 74 -1.75 1.81 -9.45
C VAL A 74 -3.19 1.39 -9.73
N LYS A 75 -3.68 1.74 -10.92
CA LYS A 75 -5.04 1.45 -11.39
C LYS A 75 -5.12 0.07 -12.05
N GLU A 76 -4.67 -0.94 -11.34
CA GLU A 76 -4.80 -2.35 -11.72
C GLU A 76 -5.61 -3.07 -10.64
N GLU A 77 -6.14 -4.25 -10.99
CA GLU A 77 -6.84 -5.09 -10.02
C GLU A 77 -5.93 -5.42 -8.83
N ILE A 78 -6.42 -5.16 -7.60
CA ILE A 78 -5.71 -5.48 -6.35
C ILE A 78 -5.32 -6.96 -6.28
N PHE A 79 -6.13 -7.82 -6.91
CA PHE A 79 -6.00 -9.25 -6.83
C PHE A 79 -5.87 -9.88 -8.21
N GLN A 80 -5.05 -10.92 -8.32
CA GLN A 80 -4.88 -11.73 -9.52
C GLN A 80 -5.25 -13.20 -9.27
N ASP A 81 -5.72 -13.87 -10.31
CA ASP A 81 -5.98 -15.31 -10.27
C ASP A 81 -4.67 -16.09 -10.48
N THR A 82 -4.44 -17.07 -9.61
CA THR A 82 -3.31 -17.99 -9.65
C THR A 82 -3.79 -19.44 -9.67
N GLN A 83 -2.89 -20.39 -9.92
CA GLN A 83 -3.24 -21.82 -9.87
C GLN A 83 -3.71 -22.27 -8.46
N GLY A 84 -3.32 -21.55 -7.41
CA GLY A 84 -3.68 -21.84 -6.02
C GLY A 84 -4.91 -21.09 -5.50
N GLY A 85 -5.58 -20.28 -6.32
CA GLY A 85 -6.63 -19.36 -5.90
C GLY A 85 -6.25 -17.91 -6.20
N ARG A 86 -6.80 -16.97 -5.43
CA ARG A 86 -6.56 -15.53 -5.63
C ARG A 86 -5.37 -15.06 -4.78
N SER A 87 -4.53 -14.20 -5.31
CA SER A 87 -3.42 -13.58 -4.57
C SER A 87 -3.43 -12.07 -4.75
N MET A 88 -2.71 -11.36 -3.88
CA MET A 88 -2.38 -9.95 -4.10
C MET A 88 -1.64 -9.79 -5.45
N ASN A 89 -1.93 -8.71 -6.17
CA ASN A 89 -1.26 -8.37 -7.42
C ASN A 89 0.14 -7.78 -7.09
N PRO A 90 1.23 -8.35 -7.62
CA PRO A 90 2.58 -7.87 -7.37
C PRO A 90 2.91 -6.56 -8.11
N GLY A 91 1.97 -5.98 -8.87
CA GLY A 91 2.08 -4.67 -9.50
C GLY A 91 2.09 -3.50 -8.51
N GLY A 92 1.80 -3.75 -7.24
CA GLY A 92 2.02 -2.81 -6.13
C GLY A 92 2.56 -3.52 -4.90
N ASN A 93 2.84 -2.73 -3.86
CA ASN A 93 3.42 -3.18 -2.60
C ASN A 93 2.70 -2.57 -1.38
N PHE A 94 1.71 -1.70 -1.62
CA PHE A 94 0.81 -1.14 -0.62
C PHE A 94 -0.62 -1.22 -1.14
N TYR A 95 -1.55 -1.74 -0.34
CA TYR A 95 -2.90 -2.07 -0.77
C TYR A 95 -3.91 -1.44 0.19
N VAL A 96 -4.89 -0.74 -0.36
CA VAL A 96 -5.97 -0.11 0.38
C VAL A 96 -7.28 -0.82 0.02
N GLY A 97 -8.07 -1.19 1.03
CA GLY A 97 -9.33 -1.90 0.81
C GLY A 97 -10.08 -2.14 2.11
N CYS A 98 -10.98 -3.12 2.11
CA CYS A 98 -11.77 -3.48 3.29
C CYS A 98 -11.39 -4.85 3.85
N THR A 99 -11.52 -5.02 5.17
CA THR A 99 -11.10 -6.21 5.91
C THR A 99 -11.69 -7.52 5.38
N GLY A 100 -13.00 -7.58 5.18
CA GLY A 100 -13.70 -8.77 4.69
C GLY A 100 -13.45 -9.02 3.20
N VAL A 101 -13.26 -7.99 2.39
CA VAL A 101 -12.82 -8.12 0.98
C VAL A 101 -11.45 -8.80 0.89
N PHE A 102 -10.46 -8.34 1.65
CA PHE A 102 -9.15 -8.97 1.71
C PHE A 102 -9.23 -10.41 2.25
N LEU A 103 -9.99 -10.63 3.32
CA LEU A 103 -10.16 -11.97 3.88
C LEU A 103 -10.83 -12.92 2.88
N SER A 104 -11.84 -12.46 2.14
CA SER A 104 -12.55 -13.25 1.12
C SER A 104 -11.61 -13.70 0.00
N ALA A 105 -10.68 -12.83 -0.41
CA ALA A 105 -9.69 -13.16 -1.42
C ALA A 105 -8.61 -14.12 -0.91
N LEU A 106 -8.05 -13.86 0.28
CA LEU A 106 -6.91 -14.60 0.83
C LEU A 106 -7.31 -15.92 1.52
N ASN A 107 -8.49 -15.95 2.14
CA ASN A 107 -9.04 -17.11 2.84
C ASN A 107 -10.56 -17.18 2.70
N PRO A 108 -11.07 -17.55 1.51
CA PRO A 108 -12.51 -17.62 1.24
C PRO A 108 -13.25 -18.63 2.12
N GLY A 109 -12.55 -19.62 2.67
CA GLY A 109 -13.11 -20.59 3.61
C GLY A 109 -13.50 -19.94 4.94
N GLU A 110 -12.54 -19.22 5.55
CA GLU A 110 -12.75 -18.50 6.80
C GLU A 110 -13.76 -17.35 6.62
N ALA A 111 -13.65 -16.60 5.52
CA ALA A 111 -14.61 -15.54 5.17
C ALA A 111 -16.07 -16.04 5.17
N ARG A 112 -16.33 -17.19 4.53
CA ARG A 112 -17.68 -17.79 4.49
C ARG A 112 -18.13 -18.30 5.85
N ALA A 113 -17.21 -18.81 6.67
CA ALA A 113 -17.53 -19.26 8.01
C ALA A 113 -17.95 -18.09 8.91
N ILE A 114 -17.17 -17.01 8.93
CA ILE A 114 -17.48 -15.79 9.67
C ILE A 114 -18.77 -15.15 9.16
N SER A 115 -18.94 -15.02 7.83
CA SER A 115 -20.15 -14.47 7.23
C SER A 115 -21.42 -15.22 7.65
N LYS A 116 -21.36 -16.56 7.71
CA LYS A 116 -22.48 -17.38 8.15
C LYS A 116 -22.87 -17.09 9.60
N ASP A 117 -21.88 -16.97 10.48
CA ASP A 117 -22.09 -16.66 11.90
C ASP A 117 -22.60 -15.22 12.06
N TYR A 118 -22.00 -14.26 11.34
CA TYR A 118 -22.39 -12.86 11.32
C TYR A 118 -23.84 -12.67 10.88
N LYS A 119 -24.25 -13.24 9.74
CA LYS A 119 -25.65 -13.20 9.25
C LYS A 119 -26.63 -13.85 10.24
N LYS A 120 -26.19 -14.84 11.02
CA LYS A 120 -27.02 -15.45 12.07
C LYS A 120 -27.15 -14.50 13.27
N ALA A 121 -26.06 -13.85 13.68
CA ALA A 121 -26.05 -12.88 14.77
C ALA A 121 -26.92 -11.66 14.44
N GLN A 122 -26.86 -11.13 13.22
CA GLN A 122 -27.71 -10.01 12.78
C GLN A 122 -29.22 -10.32 12.83
N LYS A 123 -29.60 -11.60 12.71
CA LYS A 123 -31.01 -12.05 12.78
C LYS A 123 -31.43 -12.42 14.21
N ALA A 124 -30.51 -12.46 15.17
CA ALA A 124 -30.82 -12.80 16.54
C ALA A 124 -31.54 -11.63 17.22
N SER A 125 -32.52 -11.94 18.07
CA SER A 125 -33.29 -10.92 18.82
C SER A 125 -32.50 -10.32 19.99
N GLU A 126 -31.40 -10.94 20.38
CA GLU A 126 -30.50 -10.46 21.42
C GLU A 126 -29.11 -10.23 20.80
N PRO A 127 -28.43 -9.12 21.11
CA PRO A 127 -27.08 -8.87 20.61
C PRO A 127 -26.14 -9.99 21.10
N GLY A 128 -25.53 -10.71 20.16
CA GLY A 128 -24.38 -11.54 20.49
C GLY A 128 -23.24 -10.62 20.94
N GLY A 129 -22.55 -10.96 22.03
CA GLY A 129 -21.40 -10.18 22.52
C GLY A 129 -20.12 -10.35 21.69
N GLU A 130 -20.23 -10.90 20.48
CA GLU A 130 -19.10 -11.16 19.60
C GLU A 130 -18.84 -9.94 18.71
N ASP A 131 -17.59 -9.47 18.73
CA ASP A 131 -17.11 -8.42 17.85
C ASP A 131 -16.67 -9.02 16.52
N TYR A 132 -17.57 -8.98 15.53
CA TYR A 132 -17.28 -9.54 14.21
C TYR A 132 -16.29 -8.68 13.40
N LEU A 133 -16.12 -7.39 13.70
CA LEU A 133 -15.08 -6.57 13.07
C LEU A 133 -13.70 -7.05 13.53
N ALA A 134 -13.52 -7.18 14.84
CA ALA A 134 -12.28 -7.73 15.41
C ALA A 134 -12.02 -9.16 14.93
N ARG A 135 -13.04 -10.04 14.91
CA ARG A 135 -12.89 -11.41 14.43
C ARG A 135 -12.46 -11.47 12.95
N THR A 136 -13.04 -10.61 12.10
CA THR A 136 -12.70 -10.56 10.67
C THR A 136 -11.28 -10.06 10.47
N HIS A 137 -10.86 -9.02 11.20
CA HIS A 137 -9.48 -8.51 11.14
C HIS A 137 -8.45 -9.52 11.65
N ILE A 138 -8.70 -10.20 12.78
CA ILE A 138 -7.81 -11.26 13.30
C ILE A 138 -7.68 -12.41 12.28
N ALA A 139 -8.79 -12.79 11.64
CA ALA A 139 -8.77 -13.80 10.59
C ALA A 139 -7.98 -13.34 9.36
N LEU A 140 -8.09 -12.07 8.98
CA LEU A 140 -7.29 -11.47 7.91
C LEU A 140 -5.81 -11.53 8.25
N MET A 141 -5.39 -11.05 9.42
CA MET A 141 -4.01 -11.09 9.89
C MET A 141 -3.44 -12.52 9.84
N SER A 142 -4.25 -13.51 10.23
CA SER A 142 -3.87 -14.93 10.22
C SER A 142 -3.76 -15.53 8.82
N SER A 143 -4.29 -14.84 7.81
CA SER A 143 -4.31 -15.27 6.40
C SER A 143 -3.27 -14.55 5.54
N LEU A 144 -2.52 -13.60 6.10
CA LEU A 144 -1.45 -12.89 5.39
C LEU A 144 -0.26 -13.82 5.12
N THR A 145 0.48 -13.53 4.05
CA THR A 145 1.77 -14.17 3.77
C THR A 145 2.83 -13.66 4.75
N THR A 146 3.95 -14.37 4.86
CA THR A 146 5.02 -14.08 5.84
C THR A 146 5.76 -12.76 5.60
N ASP A 147 5.52 -12.11 4.47
CA ASP A 147 6.16 -10.87 4.02
C ASP A 147 5.16 -9.71 3.91
N THR A 148 3.93 -9.88 4.40
CA THR A 148 2.88 -8.87 4.37
C THR A 148 2.35 -8.59 5.76
N SER A 149 2.26 -7.30 6.09
CA SER A 149 1.73 -6.77 7.34
C SER A 149 0.48 -5.95 7.10
N THR A 150 -0.22 -5.68 8.19
CA THR A 150 -1.36 -4.77 8.26
C THR A 150 -1.29 -3.94 9.54
N VAL A 151 -2.18 -2.96 9.66
CA VAL A 151 -2.38 -2.16 10.87
C VAL A 151 -3.82 -2.36 11.37
N GLU A 152 -4.14 -1.74 12.51
CA GLU A 152 -5.54 -1.67 12.96
C GLU A 152 -6.41 -1.00 11.88
N PRO A 153 -7.61 -1.54 11.59
CA PRO A 153 -8.53 -0.93 10.64
C PRO A 153 -9.02 0.43 11.13
N SER A 154 -9.51 1.24 10.20
CA SER A 154 -10.16 2.49 10.53
C SER A 154 -11.51 2.26 11.22
N GLY A 155 -12.01 3.29 11.92
CA GLY A 155 -13.38 3.29 12.41
C GLY A 155 -14.43 3.52 11.31
N ALA A 156 -14.00 3.77 10.07
CA ALA A 156 -14.87 4.00 8.92
C ALA A 156 -15.24 2.68 8.24
N SER A 157 -16.47 2.58 7.74
CA SER A 157 -16.98 1.43 7.00
C SER A 157 -16.99 1.70 5.50
N GLY A 158 -16.81 0.65 4.71
CA GLY A 158 -16.85 0.70 3.27
C GLY A 158 -17.10 -0.70 2.71
N CYS A 159 -17.23 -0.83 1.40
CA CYS A 159 -17.42 -2.14 0.75
C CYS A 159 -18.64 -2.93 1.26
N GLU A 160 -19.71 -2.28 1.72
CA GLU A 160 -20.85 -2.93 2.40
C GLU A 160 -21.58 -3.97 1.52
N ASP A 161 -21.51 -3.82 0.20
CA ASP A 161 -22.11 -4.72 -0.78
C ASP A 161 -21.19 -5.91 -1.16
N ALA A 162 -20.03 -6.06 -0.51
CA ALA A 162 -19.09 -7.13 -0.78
C ALA A 162 -19.65 -8.52 -0.39
N GLU A 163 -19.31 -9.53 -1.20
CA GLU A 163 -19.68 -10.92 -0.94
C GLU A 163 -18.44 -11.78 -0.63
N PRO A 164 -18.49 -12.65 0.40
CA PRO A 164 -19.63 -12.89 1.29
C PRO A 164 -19.84 -11.73 2.27
N GLU A 165 -21.10 -11.41 2.59
CA GLU A 165 -21.43 -10.36 3.57
C GLU A 165 -20.65 -10.55 4.89
N LEU A 166 -19.74 -9.61 5.15
CA LEU A 166 -18.91 -9.50 6.34
C LEU A 166 -19.01 -8.07 6.85
N PRO A 167 -18.72 -7.82 8.13
CA PRO A 167 -18.55 -6.45 8.58
C PRO A 167 -17.21 -5.92 8.05
N GLU A 168 -17.24 -4.69 7.54
CA GLU A 168 -16.15 -4.12 6.78
C GLU A 168 -15.66 -2.82 7.43
N ASN A 169 -14.34 -2.73 7.61
CA ASN A 169 -13.64 -1.47 7.86
C ASN A 169 -12.52 -1.30 6.84
N PHE A 170 -12.17 -0.04 6.57
CA PHE A 170 -11.00 0.21 5.73
C PHE A 170 -9.73 -0.22 6.46
N VAL A 171 -8.86 -0.88 5.72
CA VAL A 171 -7.58 -1.38 6.22
C VAL A 171 -6.56 -1.30 5.10
N VAL A 172 -5.29 -1.35 5.49
CA VAL A 172 -4.18 -1.42 4.54
C VAL A 172 -3.34 -2.67 4.75
N LEU A 173 -2.82 -3.20 3.64
CA LEU A 173 -1.81 -4.26 3.63
C LEU A 173 -0.54 -3.71 2.98
N TYR A 174 0.63 -4.05 3.49
CA TYR A 174 1.92 -3.66 2.90
C TYR A 174 2.97 -4.73 3.08
N GLN A 175 3.99 -4.71 2.21
CA GLN A 175 5.18 -5.56 2.39
C GLN A 175 5.99 -5.12 3.61
N ASP A 176 6.45 -6.06 4.43
CA ASP A 176 7.04 -5.78 5.76
C ASP A 176 8.20 -4.78 5.75
N ASP A 177 9.04 -4.83 4.72
CA ASP A 177 10.24 -4.00 4.59
C ASP A 177 10.00 -2.67 3.83
N LEU A 178 8.76 -2.38 3.44
CA LEU A 178 8.40 -1.19 2.66
C LEU A 178 8.57 0.12 3.44
N PHE A 179 8.33 0.05 4.76
CA PHE A 179 8.27 1.19 5.65
C PHE A 179 9.28 1.08 6.79
N ASP A 180 9.89 2.20 7.14
CA ASP A 180 10.61 2.33 8.40
C ASP A 180 9.64 2.50 9.59
N ARG A 181 10.18 2.73 10.79
CA ARG A 181 9.36 2.84 12.00
C ARG A 181 8.45 4.07 11.98
N GLU A 182 8.94 5.21 11.51
CA GLU A 182 8.21 6.48 11.50
C GLU A 182 7.08 6.42 10.46
N GLU A 183 7.39 5.88 9.28
CA GLU A 183 6.42 5.66 8.21
C GLU A 183 5.31 4.69 8.63
N ARG A 184 5.64 3.58 9.29
CA ARG A 184 4.64 2.64 9.83
C ARG A 184 3.73 3.31 10.85
N GLN A 185 4.27 4.19 11.69
CA GLN A 185 3.48 4.93 12.67
C GLN A 185 2.53 5.91 11.97
N ALA A 186 2.99 6.63 10.95
CA ALA A 186 2.14 7.51 10.16
C ALA A 186 0.99 6.76 9.46
N VAL A 187 1.29 5.61 8.83
CA VAL A 187 0.29 4.75 8.20
C VAL A 187 -0.73 4.24 9.23
N ALA A 188 -0.27 3.79 10.40
CA ALA A 188 -1.16 3.32 11.48
C ALA A 188 -2.04 4.45 12.03
N SER A 189 -1.48 5.64 12.28
CA SER A 189 -2.22 6.80 12.76
C SER A 189 -3.27 7.25 11.75
N LEU A 190 -2.90 7.41 10.48
CA LEU A 190 -3.86 7.79 9.44
C LEU A 190 -5.00 6.79 9.32
N THR A 191 -4.69 5.48 9.32
CA THR A 191 -5.71 4.44 9.25
C THR A 191 -6.64 4.50 10.46
N LYS A 192 -6.10 4.67 11.68
CA LYS A 192 -6.87 4.68 12.92
C LYS A 192 -7.81 5.89 13.03
N PHE A 193 -7.34 7.08 12.64
CA PHE A 193 -8.01 8.33 12.95
C PHE A 193 -8.87 8.87 11.81
N ILE A 194 -8.72 8.35 10.58
CA ILE A 194 -9.62 8.73 9.51
C ILE A 194 -11.05 8.27 9.81
N THR A 195 -12.00 9.21 9.78
CA THR A 195 -13.40 8.93 10.11
C THR A 195 -14.24 8.71 8.86
N GLN A 196 -15.40 8.06 9.04
CA GLN A 196 -16.38 7.92 7.97
C GLN A 196 -16.77 9.29 7.40
N LYS A 197 -16.92 10.27 8.28
CA LYS A 197 -17.31 11.62 7.89
C LYS A 197 -16.26 12.28 7.00
N ASP A 198 -14.97 12.13 7.33
CA ASP A 198 -13.89 12.71 6.51
C ASP A 198 -13.93 12.15 5.08
N ILE A 199 -14.06 10.83 4.96
CA ILE A 199 -14.11 10.15 3.66
C ILE A 199 -15.35 10.61 2.87
N SER A 200 -16.53 10.54 3.48
CA SER A 200 -17.79 10.91 2.82
C SER A 200 -17.85 12.38 2.42
N ASP A 201 -17.36 13.31 3.26
CA ASP A 201 -17.30 14.74 2.93
C ASP A 201 -16.35 14.98 1.72
N MET A 202 -15.22 14.27 1.66
CA MET A 202 -14.29 14.37 0.53
C MET A 202 -14.85 13.77 -0.76
N VAL A 203 -15.55 12.63 -0.68
CA VAL A 203 -16.23 12.04 -1.85
C VAL A 203 -17.33 12.96 -2.36
N GLU A 204 -18.19 13.48 -1.46
CA GLU A 204 -19.23 14.46 -1.84
C GLU A 204 -18.60 15.71 -2.49
N GLU A 205 -17.48 16.20 -1.97
CA GLU A 205 -16.77 17.33 -2.57
C GLU A 205 -16.24 17.00 -3.98
N MET A 206 -15.66 15.82 -4.19
CA MET A 206 -15.20 15.38 -5.52
C MET A 206 -16.34 15.37 -6.53
N GLU A 207 -17.48 14.80 -6.16
CA GLU A 207 -18.65 14.68 -7.02
C GLU A 207 -19.32 16.03 -7.30
N THR A 208 -19.51 16.85 -6.26
CA THR A 208 -20.24 18.12 -6.38
C THR A 208 -19.43 19.22 -7.09
N LYS A 209 -18.10 19.21 -6.93
CA LYS A 209 -17.20 20.22 -7.51
C LYS A 209 -16.49 19.73 -8.78
N ASP A 210 -16.75 18.50 -9.23
CA ASP A 210 -16.02 17.85 -10.34
C ASP A 210 -14.49 17.97 -10.15
N ALA A 211 -14.05 17.69 -8.92
CA ALA A 211 -12.66 17.89 -8.49
C ALA A 211 -11.93 16.54 -8.40
N SER A 212 -10.63 16.55 -8.71
CA SER A 212 -9.81 15.35 -8.53
C SER A 212 -9.61 15.03 -7.04
N ALA A 213 -9.51 13.74 -6.72
CA ALA A 213 -9.15 13.26 -5.37
C ALA A 213 -7.91 13.98 -4.84
N GLU A 214 -6.88 14.14 -5.69
CA GLU A 214 -5.65 14.87 -5.33
C GLU A 214 -5.93 16.26 -4.77
N LYS A 215 -6.78 17.03 -5.43
CA LYS A 215 -7.08 18.40 -5.03
C LYS A 215 -7.90 18.44 -3.74
N VAL A 216 -8.90 17.57 -3.62
CA VAL A 216 -9.80 17.53 -2.46
C VAL A 216 -9.04 17.08 -1.22
N VAL A 217 -8.31 15.96 -1.31
CA VAL A 217 -7.47 15.44 -0.22
C VAL A 217 -6.42 16.46 0.20
N ARG A 218 -5.75 17.14 -0.75
CA ARG A 218 -4.78 18.19 -0.42
C ARG A 218 -5.42 19.33 0.36
N SER A 219 -6.64 19.72 0.00
CA SER A 219 -7.37 20.76 0.72
C SER A 219 -7.70 20.33 2.15
N TRP A 220 -8.21 19.11 2.32
CA TRP A 220 -8.54 18.53 3.62
C TRP A 220 -7.30 18.36 4.52
N MET A 221 -6.19 17.88 3.98
CA MET A 221 -4.93 17.74 4.72
C MET A 221 -4.42 19.08 5.26
N ASN A 222 -4.55 20.15 4.47
CA ASN A 222 -4.12 21.49 4.88
C ASN A 222 -5.06 22.16 5.89
N SER A 223 -6.32 21.73 5.99
CA SER A 223 -7.31 22.32 6.92
C SER A 223 -7.50 21.54 8.21
N SER A 224 -7.38 20.21 8.14
CA SER A 224 -7.83 19.29 9.18
C SER A 224 -6.92 18.07 9.35
N GLY A 225 -6.23 17.62 8.30
CA GLY A 225 -5.41 16.40 8.35
C GLY A 225 -4.06 16.54 9.09
N ALA A 226 -3.55 17.76 9.25
CA ALA A 226 -2.29 18.01 9.98
C ALA A 226 -2.37 17.62 11.47
N ASP A 227 -3.55 17.72 12.11
CA ASP A 227 -3.72 17.36 13.52
C ASP A 227 -3.65 15.83 13.72
N ILE A 228 -4.11 15.05 12.74
CA ILE A 228 -4.14 13.58 12.78
C ILE A 228 -2.73 12.96 12.71
N ALA A 229 -1.81 13.56 11.93
CA ALA A 229 -0.44 13.07 11.78
C ALA A 229 0.45 13.40 13.01
N HIS A 230 0.05 14.36 13.85
CA HIS A 230 0.86 14.88 14.96
C HIS A 230 0.37 14.48 16.37
N GLU A 231 -0.74 13.75 16.50
CA GLU A 231 -1.34 13.48 17.82
C GLU A 231 -0.61 12.49 18.73
N GLU A 232 0.53 11.91 18.34
CA GLU A 232 1.36 11.11 19.27
C GLU A 232 2.80 11.60 19.38
N GLY A 233 2.94 12.72 20.10
CA GLY A 233 4.22 13.34 20.47
C GLY A 233 4.32 13.80 21.94
N ASP A 234 3.45 13.36 22.85
CA ASP A 234 3.60 13.69 24.28
C ASP A 234 4.58 12.74 24.98
N SER A 235 5.87 12.98 24.73
CA SER A 235 6.96 12.50 25.56
C SER A 235 7.18 13.46 26.75
N ASP A 236 6.28 13.44 27.72
CA ASP A 236 6.51 14.06 29.03
C ASP A 236 6.11 13.11 30.17
N SER A 237 6.99 12.15 30.45
CA SER A 237 7.05 11.52 31.78
C SER A 237 8.42 11.78 32.39
N SER A 238 8.59 13.01 32.88
CA SER A 238 9.59 13.35 33.88
C SER A 238 9.16 12.80 35.26
N GLY A 239 9.15 11.47 35.38
CA GLY A 239 8.97 10.75 36.64
C GLY A 239 10.29 10.54 37.37
N GLY A 240 11.09 11.59 37.52
CA GLY A 240 12.25 11.59 38.41
C GLY A 240 11.76 11.56 39.86
N SER A 241 12.02 10.48 40.57
CA SER A 241 12.02 10.50 42.03
C SER A 241 13.20 9.69 42.53
N ASP A 242 14.22 10.44 42.92
CA ASP A 242 15.29 10.03 43.81
C ASP A 242 14.73 9.24 45.01
N LEU A 243 15.07 7.96 45.11
CA LEU A 243 15.16 7.29 46.40
C LEU A 243 16.63 7.00 46.65
N THR A 244 17.29 8.01 47.22
CA THR A 244 18.59 7.86 47.85
C THR A 244 18.49 6.84 48.97
N GLY A 245 19.44 5.90 48.97
CA GLY A 245 19.66 5.01 50.09
C GLY A 245 20.06 5.79 51.35
N GLY A 246 19.57 5.32 52.49
CA GLY A 246 19.97 5.81 53.80
C GLY A 246 19.69 4.78 54.88
N SER A 247 20.71 4.01 55.24
CA SER A 247 20.74 3.16 56.43
C SER A 247 20.56 3.96 57.72
N LYS A 248 19.65 3.54 58.59
CA LYS A 248 19.93 3.10 59.97
C LYS A 248 18.65 2.61 60.67
#